data_AF-A0A7C3RA26-F1
#
_entry.id   AF-A0A7C3RA26-F1
#
_cell.length_a   1.000
_cell.length_b   1.000
_cell.length_c   1.000
_cell.angle_alpha   90.00
_cell.angle_beta   90.00
_cell.angle_gamma   90.00
#
_symmetry.space_group_name_H-M   'P 1'
#
loop_
_entity.id
_entity.type
_entity.pdbx_description
1 polymer ?
#
loop_
_entity_poly.entity_id
_entity_poly.type
_entity_poly.pdbx_seq_one_letter_code
_entity_poly.pdbx_strand_id
1 'polypeptide(L)'
;MKIPNFKSQIPNLKFKKGFTLTEAIVAIFVFSLLMGAISATILILYRTHSYEWQQSIAIEEARRGIETMVKEIREAREGENGAYPIEYAGDKEFVFYSDIDNDGKTERVRYFLGKIETENFFDECQSNQKGGSCSVSFSNFIKENGKVISAILKVTARGDLDSIYEYLTISVNGQELEDKICQTGCSQCPLNFEGMKTFDITDFAKTGSITILAKASCPNPNKESRCVDVICDSNTISFKARFELSITQEVQTTELKKGIIKAVGDPPTYPLDQERVSLITSYVRNSPPIFEYFDQNGNKIIDYPARLKDTKVMKVFLVINVDPNRPPTEFQLESFVQLRNLKE
;
A
#
# COMPACT_ATOMS: atom_id res chain seq x y z
N MET A 1 114.32 -1.55 21.91
CA MET A 1 112.95 -1.98 22.27
C MET A 1 111.98 -1.19 21.40
N LYS A 2 111.35 -1.82 20.39
CA LYS A 2 110.48 -1.15 19.39
C LYS A 2 109.05 -1.08 19.94
N ILE A 3 108.47 0.12 19.95
CA ILE A 3 107.08 0.39 20.29
C ILE A 3 106.20 0.06 19.06
N PRO A 4 105.21 -0.84 19.15
CA PRO A 4 104.28 -1.08 18.05
C PRO A 4 103.15 -0.04 18.02
N ASN A 5 102.84 0.38 16.80
CA ASN A 5 101.94 1.46 16.42
C ASN A 5 100.48 0.96 16.37
N PHE A 6 99.59 1.53 17.18
CA PHE A 6 98.18 1.16 17.25
C PHE A 6 97.35 2.06 16.32
N LYS A 7 96.96 1.55 15.14
CA LYS A 7 95.98 2.22 14.26
C LYS A 7 94.56 1.86 14.70
N SER A 8 93.80 2.87 15.15
CA SER A 8 92.37 2.80 15.42
C SER A 8 91.56 2.59 14.13
N GLN A 9 90.72 1.55 14.08
CA GLN A 9 89.69 1.39 13.06
C GLN A 9 88.41 2.10 13.50
N ILE A 10 88.00 3.14 12.77
CA ILE A 10 86.66 3.75 12.88
C ILE A 10 85.74 2.97 11.93
N PRO A 11 84.60 2.40 12.38
CA PRO A 11 83.69 1.68 11.52
C PRO A 11 82.97 2.63 10.54
N ASN A 12 83.02 2.31 9.25
CA ASN A 12 82.34 3.04 8.18
C ASN A 12 80.81 2.99 8.35
N LEU A 13 80.17 4.14 8.65
CA LEU A 13 78.74 4.30 8.43
C LEU A 13 78.45 4.28 6.91
N LYS A 14 77.84 3.20 6.42
CA LYS A 14 77.33 3.13 5.04
C LYS A 14 76.11 4.07 4.91
N PHE A 15 76.27 5.18 4.19
CA PHE A 15 75.15 5.98 3.70
C PHE A 15 74.33 5.14 2.69
N LYS A 16 73.03 4.95 2.97
CA LYS A 16 72.11 4.37 1.98
C LYS A 16 71.96 5.36 0.82
N LYS A 17 72.13 4.91 -0.42
CA LYS A 17 71.95 5.73 -1.63
C LYS A 17 70.50 6.22 -1.70
N GLY A 18 70.32 7.52 -1.98
CA GLY A 18 69.00 8.13 -2.20
C GLY A 18 68.44 7.86 -3.60
N PHE A 19 67.14 8.11 -3.78
CA PHE A 19 66.44 7.95 -5.07
C PHE A 19 66.95 8.93 -6.13
N THR A 20 67.02 8.47 -7.38
CA THR A 20 67.34 9.33 -8.53
C THR A 20 66.07 10.01 -9.08
N LEU A 21 66.21 11.19 -9.70
CA LEU A 21 65.06 11.95 -10.23
C LEU A 21 64.30 11.18 -11.32
N THR A 22 65.02 10.42 -12.16
CA THR A 22 64.43 9.56 -13.19
C THR A 22 63.60 8.43 -12.58
N GLU A 23 64.09 7.80 -11.51
CA GLU A 23 63.38 6.76 -10.78
C GLU A 23 62.09 7.29 -10.12
N ALA A 24 62.12 8.50 -9.57
CA ALA A 24 60.94 9.15 -9.00
C ALA A 24 59.84 9.43 -10.05
N ILE A 25 60.21 9.92 -11.24
CA ILE A 25 59.25 10.20 -12.32
C ILE A 25 58.59 8.90 -12.82
N VAL A 26 59.38 7.84 -13.01
CA VAL A 26 58.86 6.53 -13.43
C VAL A 26 57.94 5.95 -12.35
N ALA A 27 58.32 6.06 -11.08
CA ALA A 27 57.49 5.58 -9.97
C ALA A 27 56.14 6.32 -9.88
N ILE A 28 56.13 7.65 -10.02
CA ILE A 28 54.89 8.45 -10.02
C ILE A 28 54.00 8.10 -11.20
N PHE A 29 54.58 7.91 -12.39
CA PHE A 29 53.83 7.53 -13.59
C PHE A 29 53.15 6.16 -13.41
N VAL A 30 53.91 5.14 -12.99
CA VAL A 30 53.38 3.80 -12.76
C VAL A 30 52.33 3.81 -11.65
N PHE A 31 52.60 4.51 -10.55
CA PHE A 31 51.66 4.65 -9.44
C PHE A 31 50.34 5.31 -9.87
N SER A 32 50.41 6.38 -10.67
CA SER A 32 49.21 7.07 -11.16
C SER A 32 48.39 6.19 -12.09
N LEU A 33 49.04 5.41 -12.96
CA LEU A 33 48.38 4.46 -13.85
C LEU A 33 47.67 3.35 -13.06
N LEU A 34 48.36 2.79 -12.06
CA LEU A 34 47.78 1.79 -11.15
C LEU A 34 46.61 2.36 -10.36
N MET A 35 46.76 3.56 -9.77
CA MET A 35 45.70 4.20 -9.00
C MET A 35 44.49 4.54 -9.88
N GLY A 36 44.71 4.97 -11.12
CA GLY A 36 43.67 5.19 -12.11
C GLY A 36 42.91 3.92 -12.47
N ALA A 37 43.62 2.80 -12.71
CA ALA A 37 43.01 1.50 -12.97
C ALA A 37 42.17 1.02 -11.77
N ILE A 38 42.72 1.09 -10.56
CA ILE A 38 42.02 0.71 -9.32
C ILE A 38 40.76 1.56 -9.12
N SER A 39 40.86 2.88 -9.30
CA SER A 39 39.74 3.80 -9.15
C SER A 39 38.63 3.50 -10.18
N ALA A 40 39.00 3.24 -11.43
CA ALA A 40 38.06 2.85 -12.47
C ALA A 40 37.36 1.52 -12.13
N THR A 41 38.11 0.52 -11.68
CA THR A 41 37.55 -0.77 -11.25
C THR A 41 36.61 -0.59 -10.05
N ILE A 42 36.96 0.21 -9.05
CA ILE A 42 36.09 0.52 -7.91
C ILE A 42 34.77 1.14 -8.39
N LEU A 43 34.82 2.14 -9.26
CA LEU A 43 33.62 2.80 -9.79
C LEU A 43 32.73 1.83 -10.58
N ILE A 44 33.33 0.92 -11.36
CA ILE A 44 32.61 -0.13 -12.08
C ILE A 44 31.95 -1.09 -11.07
N LEU A 45 32.70 -1.62 -10.10
CA LEU A 45 32.18 -2.53 -9.08
C LEU A 45 31.01 -1.91 -8.30
N TYR A 46 31.14 -0.67 -7.84
CA TYR A 46 30.07 0.02 -7.10
C TYR A 46 28.81 0.23 -7.93
N ARG A 47 28.94 0.49 -9.25
CA ARG A 47 27.79 0.65 -10.14
C ARG A 47 27.12 -0.68 -10.51
N THR A 48 27.86 -1.79 -10.48
CA THR A 48 27.34 -3.10 -10.91
C THR A 48 26.75 -3.90 -9.74
N HIS A 49 27.33 -3.86 -8.54
CA HIS A 49 26.97 -4.78 -7.45
C HIS A 49 25.69 -4.45 -6.68
N SER A 50 25.21 -3.20 -6.69
CA SER A 50 24.00 -2.83 -5.93
C SER A 50 22.75 -3.58 -6.44
N TYR A 51 22.69 -3.85 -7.75
CA TYR A 51 21.58 -4.56 -8.38
C TYR A 51 21.54 -6.05 -8.04
N GLU A 52 22.68 -6.73 -8.17
CA GLU A 52 22.80 -8.16 -7.82
C GLU A 52 22.45 -8.41 -6.35
N TRP A 53 22.81 -7.47 -5.47
CA TRP A 53 22.45 -7.53 -4.06
C TRP A 53 20.94 -7.43 -3.83
N GLN A 54 20.28 -6.47 -4.48
CA GLN A 54 18.82 -6.32 -4.41
C GLN A 54 18.09 -7.55 -4.95
N GLN A 55 18.56 -8.12 -6.06
CA GLN A 55 18.01 -9.33 -6.65
C GLN A 55 18.13 -10.52 -5.68
N SER A 56 19.27 -10.70 -5.02
CA SER A 56 19.48 -11.76 -4.04
C SER A 56 18.55 -11.62 -2.83
N ILE A 57 18.39 -10.40 -2.29
CA ILE A 57 17.46 -10.13 -1.20
C ILE A 57 16.02 -10.47 -1.60
N ALA A 58 15.57 -9.98 -2.76
CA ALA A 58 14.21 -10.23 -3.24
C ALA A 58 13.92 -11.73 -3.44
N ILE A 59 14.88 -12.49 -3.96
CA ILE A 59 14.76 -13.94 -4.11
C ILE A 59 14.64 -14.65 -2.76
N GLU A 60 15.47 -14.26 -1.79
CA GLU A 60 15.49 -14.86 -0.46
C GLU A 60 14.20 -14.54 0.32
N GLU A 61 13.72 -13.30 0.24
CA GLU A 61 12.43 -12.88 0.79
C GLU A 61 11.27 -13.65 0.16
N ALA A 62 11.25 -13.76 -1.18
CA ALA A 62 10.25 -14.53 -1.90
C ALA A 62 10.24 -16.02 -1.50
N ARG A 63 11.43 -16.63 -1.34
CA ARG A 63 11.55 -18.04 -0.92
C ARG A 63 10.95 -18.26 0.47
N ARG A 64 11.36 -17.47 1.46
CA ARG A 64 10.81 -17.55 2.83
C ARG A 64 9.30 -17.27 2.85
N GLY A 65 8.87 -16.32 2.03
CA GLY A 65 7.48 -15.97 1.81
C GLY A 65 6.65 -17.15 1.33
N ILE A 66 7.09 -17.83 0.27
CA ILE A 66 6.42 -19.03 -0.26
C ILE A 66 6.42 -20.17 0.77
N GLU A 67 7.53 -20.41 1.47
CA GLU A 67 7.60 -21.47 2.49
C GLU A 67 6.58 -21.26 3.60
N THR A 68 6.47 -20.01 4.08
CA THR A 68 5.47 -19.61 5.08
C THR A 68 4.05 -19.75 4.52
N MET A 69 3.82 -19.22 3.32
CA MET A 69 2.54 -19.28 2.63
C MET A 69 2.04 -20.72 2.46
N VAL A 70 2.91 -21.61 1.94
CA VAL A 70 2.59 -23.03 1.72
C VAL A 70 2.29 -23.75 3.03
N LYS A 71 3.01 -23.43 4.11
CA LYS A 71 2.72 -23.99 5.44
C LYS A 71 1.32 -23.57 5.90
N GLU A 72 1.00 -22.29 5.82
CA GLU A 72 -0.29 -21.76 6.28
C GLU A 72 -1.45 -22.31 5.43
N ILE A 73 -1.31 -22.34 4.10
CA ILE A 73 -2.34 -22.92 3.21
C ILE A 73 -2.56 -24.41 3.53
N ARG A 74 -1.50 -25.16 3.86
CA ARG A 74 -1.63 -26.59 4.22
C ARG A 74 -2.46 -26.77 5.50
N GLU A 75 -2.41 -25.82 6.41
CA GLU A 75 -3.09 -25.79 7.70
C GLU A 75 -4.50 -25.16 7.62
N ALA A 76 -4.95 -24.79 6.42
CA ALA A 76 -6.26 -24.17 6.19
C ALA A 76 -7.41 -25.00 6.77
N ARG A 77 -8.30 -24.35 7.54
CA ARG A 77 -9.42 -24.96 8.28
C ARG A 77 -10.64 -24.03 8.27
N GLU A 78 -11.76 -24.50 8.79
CA GLU A 78 -12.99 -23.70 8.88
C GLU A 78 -12.78 -22.44 9.75
N GLY A 79 -13.34 -21.31 9.33
CA GLY A 79 -13.28 -20.06 10.08
C GLY A 79 -14.09 -20.12 11.38
N GLU A 80 -13.80 -19.23 12.34
CA GLU A 80 -14.52 -19.17 13.63
C GLU A 80 -16.03 -18.91 13.46
N ASN A 81 -16.41 -18.28 12.35
CA ASN A 81 -17.79 -17.98 11.98
C ASN A 81 -18.48 -19.10 11.17
N GLY A 82 -17.85 -20.27 11.03
CA GLY A 82 -18.35 -21.38 10.21
C GLY A 82 -18.10 -21.21 8.70
N ALA A 83 -17.19 -20.31 8.31
CA ALA A 83 -16.83 -20.13 6.92
C ALA A 83 -15.99 -21.30 6.39
N TYR A 84 -16.22 -21.71 5.15
CA TYR A 84 -15.42 -22.73 4.48
C TYR A 84 -13.92 -22.36 4.46
N PRO A 85 -13.01 -23.35 4.47
CA PRO A 85 -11.57 -23.09 4.53
C PRO A 85 -11.04 -22.15 3.44
N ILE A 86 -11.60 -22.18 2.22
CA ILE A 86 -11.25 -21.25 1.15
C ILE A 86 -12.43 -20.30 0.93
N GLU A 87 -12.16 -19.00 1.08
CA GLU A 87 -13.13 -17.93 0.80
C GLU A 87 -13.05 -17.47 -0.66
N TYR A 88 -11.82 -17.31 -1.18
CA TYR A 88 -11.58 -16.80 -2.52
C TYR A 88 -10.35 -17.43 -3.17
N ALA A 89 -10.48 -17.78 -4.45
CA ALA A 89 -9.46 -18.50 -5.23
C ALA A 89 -9.23 -17.88 -6.62
N GLY A 90 -8.52 -16.76 -6.66
CA GLY A 90 -8.14 -16.05 -7.88
C GLY A 90 -6.70 -16.29 -8.31
N ASP A 91 -6.34 -15.84 -9.50
CA ASP A 91 -5.00 -16.09 -10.08
C ASP A 91 -3.88 -15.32 -9.37
N LYS A 92 -4.19 -14.17 -8.76
CA LYS A 92 -3.22 -13.27 -8.08
C LYS A 92 -3.64 -12.93 -6.65
N GLU A 93 -4.72 -13.55 -6.19
CA GLU A 93 -5.29 -13.32 -4.87
C GLU A 93 -5.90 -14.62 -4.35
N PHE A 94 -5.57 -14.97 -3.11
CA PHE A 94 -6.07 -16.17 -2.44
C PHE A 94 -6.45 -15.82 -1.01
N VAL A 95 -7.68 -16.15 -0.61
CA VAL A 95 -8.21 -15.91 0.73
C VAL A 95 -8.67 -17.23 1.33
N PHE A 96 -8.20 -17.52 2.53
CA PHE A 96 -8.50 -18.75 3.25
C PHE A 96 -8.47 -18.50 4.77
N TYR A 97 -8.94 -19.48 5.52
CA TYR A 97 -8.96 -19.45 6.97
C TYR A 97 -7.93 -20.42 7.53
N SER A 98 -7.12 -19.99 8.49
CA SER A 98 -6.10 -20.82 9.13
C SER A 98 -5.69 -20.23 10.47
N ASP A 99 -5.29 -21.10 11.38
CA ASP A 99 -4.67 -20.73 12.66
C ASP A 99 -3.16 -20.65 12.47
N ILE A 100 -2.69 -19.43 12.21
CA ILE A 100 -1.31 -19.20 11.77
C ILE A 100 -0.34 -19.09 12.96
N ASP A 101 -0.83 -18.77 14.15
CA ASP A 101 -0.04 -18.64 15.38
C ASP A 101 -0.24 -19.79 16.38
N ASN A 102 -1.07 -20.78 16.04
CA ASN A 102 -1.41 -21.96 16.86
C ASN A 102 -1.99 -21.59 18.22
N ASP A 103 -2.73 -20.47 18.31
CA ASP A 103 -3.43 -20.05 19.54
C ASP A 103 -4.81 -20.71 19.70
N GLY A 104 -5.22 -21.52 18.72
CA GLY A 104 -6.50 -22.22 18.69
C GLY A 104 -7.62 -21.41 18.05
N LYS A 105 -7.41 -20.14 17.70
CA LYS A 105 -8.33 -19.31 16.94
C LYS A 105 -7.95 -19.29 15.47
N THR A 106 -8.94 -19.09 14.61
CA THR A 106 -8.75 -19.13 13.17
C THR A 106 -8.73 -17.71 12.62
N GLU A 107 -7.65 -17.31 11.97
CA GLU A 107 -7.55 -16.05 11.23
C GLU A 107 -8.05 -16.18 9.80
N ARG A 108 -8.54 -15.07 9.26
CA ARG A 108 -8.73 -14.89 7.82
C ARG A 108 -7.41 -14.39 7.23
N VAL A 109 -6.82 -15.18 6.34
CA VAL A 109 -5.54 -14.90 5.69
C VAL A 109 -5.77 -14.61 4.21
N ARG A 110 -5.17 -13.52 3.72
CA ARG A 110 -5.27 -13.07 2.34
C ARG A 110 -3.87 -12.90 1.76
N TYR A 111 -3.55 -13.60 0.69
CA TYR A 111 -2.36 -13.34 -0.12
C TYR A 111 -2.77 -12.65 -1.41
N PHE A 112 -2.14 -11.53 -1.76
CA PHE A 112 -2.49 -10.78 -2.95
C PHE A 112 -1.28 -10.06 -3.54
N LEU A 113 -1.27 -9.96 -4.88
CA LEU A 113 -0.32 -9.11 -5.60
C LEU A 113 -0.93 -7.71 -5.72
N GLY A 114 -0.30 -6.72 -5.09
CA GLY A 114 -0.81 -5.36 -5.09
C GLY A 114 -0.49 -4.61 -3.81
N LYS A 115 -1.04 -3.40 -3.74
CA LYS A 115 -1.01 -2.56 -2.54
C LYS A 115 -2.40 -1.98 -2.32
N ILE A 116 -2.76 -1.84 -1.04
CA ILE A 116 -3.90 -1.03 -0.63
C ILE A 116 -3.36 0.40 -0.46
N GLU A 117 -3.95 1.35 -1.16
CA GLU A 117 -3.64 2.76 -1.03
C GLU A 117 -4.88 3.51 -0.55
N THR A 118 -4.69 4.38 0.43
CA THR A 118 -5.70 5.34 0.85
C THR A 118 -5.23 6.74 0.47
N GLU A 119 -6.02 7.42 -0.34
CA GLU A 119 -5.78 8.81 -0.73
C GLU A 119 -6.92 9.69 -0.22
N ASN A 120 -6.55 10.85 0.34
CA ASN A 120 -7.49 11.83 0.85
C ASN A 120 -7.53 13.03 -0.09
N PHE A 121 -8.73 13.41 -0.51
CA PHE A 121 -9.01 14.57 -1.34
C PHE A 121 -9.83 15.57 -0.54
N PHE A 122 -9.55 16.85 -0.74
CA PHE A 122 -10.17 17.93 0.00
C PHE A 122 -10.67 18.98 -0.97
N ASP A 123 -11.90 19.42 -0.78
CA ASP A 123 -12.44 20.57 -1.50
C ASP A 123 -13.49 21.28 -0.63
N GLU A 124 -13.75 22.55 -0.94
CA GLU A 124 -14.71 23.39 -0.23
C GLU A 124 -15.59 24.14 -1.22
N CYS A 125 -16.86 24.33 -0.86
CA CYS A 125 -17.75 25.20 -1.59
C CYS A 125 -18.55 26.11 -0.65
N GLN A 126 -19.11 27.19 -1.19
CA GLN A 126 -19.97 28.10 -0.44
C GLN A 126 -21.19 28.51 -1.26
N SER A 127 -22.25 28.87 -0.55
CA SER A 127 -23.42 29.52 -1.13
C SER A 127 -23.60 30.91 -0.56
N ASN A 128 -23.93 31.85 -1.44
CA ASN A 128 -24.21 33.25 -1.11
C ASN A 128 -25.71 33.57 -1.27
N GLN A 129 -26.56 32.54 -1.35
CA GLN A 129 -27.99 32.66 -1.57
C GLN A 129 -28.76 31.98 -0.44
N LYS A 130 -29.85 32.61 0.01
CA LYS A 130 -30.79 32.04 0.97
C LYS A 130 -31.34 30.71 0.43
N GLY A 131 -31.20 29.63 1.20
CA GLY A 131 -31.61 28.29 0.77
C GLY A 131 -30.90 27.79 -0.49
N GLY A 132 -29.73 28.35 -0.80
CA GLY A 132 -28.97 28.02 -2.00
C GLY A 132 -28.26 26.66 -1.91
N SER A 133 -27.45 26.37 -2.92
CA SER A 133 -26.61 25.17 -2.97
C SER A 133 -25.21 25.51 -3.45
N CYS A 134 -24.28 24.60 -3.22
CA CYS A 134 -22.95 24.60 -3.83
C CYS A 134 -22.49 23.17 -4.10
N SER A 135 -21.53 22.99 -4.99
CA SER A 135 -21.05 21.66 -5.38
C SER A 135 -19.53 21.60 -5.55
N VAL A 136 -18.97 20.43 -5.29
CA VAL A 136 -17.58 20.06 -5.59
C VAL A 136 -17.56 18.82 -6.48
N SER A 137 -16.45 18.55 -7.15
CA SER A 137 -16.30 17.34 -7.96
C SER A 137 -14.91 16.75 -7.84
N PHE A 138 -14.86 15.45 -7.53
CA PHE A 138 -13.63 14.68 -7.49
C PHE A 138 -13.60 13.75 -8.70
N SER A 139 -12.48 13.71 -9.41
CA SER A 139 -12.30 12.87 -10.60
C SER A 139 -10.88 12.33 -10.66
N ASN A 140 -10.67 11.28 -11.44
CA ASN A 140 -9.35 10.66 -11.64
C ASN A 140 -8.67 10.17 -10.35
N PHE A 141 -9.46 9.83 -9.32
CA PHE A 141 -8.96 9.29 -8.06
C PHE A 141 -8.69 7.78 -8.11
N ILE A 142 -9.22 7.07 -9.12
CA ILE A 142 -8.91 5.65 -9.36
C ILE A 142 -7.57 5.55 -10.10
N LYS A 143 -6.60 4.83 -9.52
CA LYS A 143 -5.31 4.57 -10.16
C LYS A 143 -5.43 3.58 -11.32
N GLU A 144 -4.42 3.55 -12.18
CA GLU A 144 -4.32 2.56 -13.25
C GLU A 144 -4.39 1.13 -12.66
N ASN A 145 -5.29 0.30 -13.18
CA ASN A 145 -5.61 -1.04 -12.64
C ASN A 145 -6.00 -1.05 -11.15
N GLY A 146 -6.48 0.08 -10.64
CA GLY A 146 -6.98 0.23 -9.28
C GLY A 146 -8.43 -0.23 -9.15
N LYS A 147 -8.74 -0.95 -8.08
CA LYS A 147 -10.10 -1.34 -7.70
C LYS A 147 -10.47 -0.65 -6.39
N VAL A 148 -11.53 0.16 -6.40
CA VAL A 148 -12.04 0.82 -5.18
C VAL A 148 -12.56 -0.24 -4.21
N ILE A 149 -12.04 -0.21 -2.97
CA ILE A 149 -12.49 -1.05 -1.86
C ILE A 149 -13.50 -0.28 -1.01
N SER A 150 -13.16 0.96 -0.63
CA SER A 150 -14.05 1.83 0.15
C SER A 150 -13.88 3.29 -0.24
N ALA A 151 -14.95 4.06 -0.10
CA ALA A 151 -14.93 5.51 -0.25
C ALA A 151 -15.74 6.16 0.86
N ILE A 152 -15.07 6.92 1.71
CA ILE A 152 -15.67 7.59 2.86
C ILE A 152 -15.67 9.10 2.60
N LEU A 153 -16.86 9.70 2.64
CA LEU A 153 -17.03 11.15 2.53
C LEU A 153 -17.32 11.72 3.90
N LYS A 154 -16.47 12.63 4.36
CA LYS A 154 -16.69 13.43 5.56
C LYS A 154 -17.05 14.86 5.16
N VAL A 155 -18.16 15.35 5.72
CA VAL A 155 -18.69 16.68 5.44
C VAL A 155 -18.79 17.47 6.73
N THR A 156 -18.35 18.72 6.69
CA THR A 156 -18.51 19.69 7.78
C THR A 156 -18.98 21.01 7.18
N ALA A 157 -19.66 21.84 7.97
CA ALA A 157 -20.21 23.09 7.49
C ALA A 157 -20.09 24.21 8.52
N ARG A 158 -20.14 25.46 8.04
CA ARG A 158 -20.32 26.66 8.85
C ARG A 158 -21.28 27.60 8.15
N GLY A 159 -22.05 28.37 8.89
CA GLY A 159 -23.03 29.29 8.32
C GLY A 159 -24.14 29.61 9.32
N ASP A 160 -25.28 30.02 8.77
CA ASP A 160 -26.54 30.20 9.49
C ASP A 160 -27.19 28.83 9.76
N LEU A 161 -26.68 28.13 10.77
CA LEU A 161 -26.93 26.71 11.01
C LEU A 161 -27.22 26.42 12.50
N ASP A 162 -27.76 27.39 13.23
CA ASP A 162 -27.96 27.28 14.69
C ASP A 162 -29.33 26.73 15.08
N SER A 163 -30.20 26.53 14.09
CA SER A 163 -31.59 26.09 14.27
C SER A 163 -31.86 24.68 13.74
N ILE A 164 -32.87 24.00 14.29
CA ILE A 164 -33.35 22.70 13.78
C ILE A 164 -33.91 22.74 12.35
N TYR A 165 -34.22 23.94 11.87
CA TYR A 165 -34.72 24.17 10.51
C TYR A 165 -33.62 24.55 9.53
N GLU A 166 -32.39 24.76 10.01
CA GLU A 166 -31.22 25.16 9.24
C GLU A 166 -30.22 24.00 9.20
N TYR A 167 -30.20 23.31 8.08
CA TYR A 167 -29.35 22.17 7.87
C TYR A 167 -28.96 22.08 6.41
N LEU A 168 -27.90 21.33 6.13
CA LEU A 168 -27.54 21.00 4.75
C LEU A 168 -27.91 19.56 4.45
N THR A 169 -28.50 19.34 3.27
CA THR A 169 -28.61 18.00 2.68
C THR A 169 -27.47 17.79 1.69
N ILE A 170 -26.96 16.57 1.63
CA ILE A 170 -25.85 16.19 0.77
C ILE A 170 -26.38 15.25 -0.30
N SER A 171 -26.03 15.51 -1.56
CA SER A 171 -26.32 14.61 -2.67
C SER A 171 -25.04 14.22 -3.40
N VAL A 172 -24.92 12.94 -3.76
CA VAL A 172 -23.80 12.40 -4.54
C VAL A 172 -24.35 11.93 -5.88
N ASN A 173 -23.81 12.45 -6.98
CA ASN A 173 -24.27 12.17 -8.35
C ASN A 173 -25.79 12.36 -8.52
N GLY A 174 -26.37 13.32 -7.81
CA GLY A 174 -27.81 13.64 -7.84
C GLY A 174 -28.69 12.82 -6.89
N GLN A 175 -28.15 11.83 -6.18
CA GLN A 175 -28.88 11.08 -5.16
C GLN A 175 -28.62 11.67 -3.78
N GLU A 176 -29.68 12.05 -3.06
CA GLU A 176 -29.60 12.59 -1.69
C GLU A 176 -29.25 11.48 -0.68
N LEU A 177 -28.35 11.79 0.24
CA LEU A 177 -27.96 10.94 1.37
C LEU A 177 -28.89 11.22 2.57
N GLU A 178 -29.11 10.22 3.42
CA GLU A 178 -30.13 10.30 4.48
C GLU A 178 -29.80 11.33 5.58
N ASP A 179 -28.51 11.49 5.89
CA ASP A 179 -28.05 12.27 7.02
C ASP A 179 -27.92 13.77 6.70
N LYS A 180 -28.38 14.61 7.63
CA LYS A 180 -28.33 16.08 7.51
C LYS A 180 -27.17 16.66 8.31
N ILE A 181 -26.52 17.66 7.73
CA ILE A 181 -25.44 18.41 8.39
C ILE A 181 -26.06 19.52 9.23
N CYS A 182 -25.59 19.68 10.46
CA CYS A 182 -26.02 20.74 11.39
C CYS A 182 -27.52 20.77 11.74
N GLN A 183 -28.26 19.68 11.57
CA GLN A 183 -29.65 19.62 12.06
C GLN A 183 -29.77 19.90 13.57
N THR A 184 -28.72 19.60 14.34
CA THR A 184 -28.57 19.98 15.74
C THR A 184 -27.08 20.21 16.05
N GLY A 185 -26.78 21.11 16.98
CA GLY A 185 -25.45 21.21 17.60
C GLY A 185 -24.42 22.03 16.81
N CYS A 186 -24.85 22.79 15.82
CA CYS A 186 -24.03 23.83 15.20
C CYS A 186 -24.39 25.20 15.77
N SER A 187 -23.45 26.12 15.70
CA SER A 187 -23.55 27.49 16.18
C SER A 187 -23.90 28.44 15.03
N GLN A 188 -24.27 29.67 15.39
CA GLN A 188 -24.52 30.73 14.42
C GLN A 188 -23.23 31.34 13.91
N CYS A 189 -23.00 31.28 12.60
CA CYS A 189 -21.83 31.85 11.92
C CYS A 189 -20.47 31.54 12.60
N PRO A 190 -20.15 30.27 12.89
CA PRO A 190 -18.90 29.93 13.56
C PRO A 190 -17.71 30.17 12.63
N LEU A 191 -16.56 30.49 13.22
CA LEU A 191 -15.30 30.58 12.46
C LEU A 191 -14.84 29.19 12.01
N ASN A 192 -15.07 28.17 12.84
CA ASN A 192 -14.71 26.78 12.59
C ASN A 192 -15.83 26.04 11.85
N PHE A 193 -15.47 24.98 11.14
CA PHE A 193 -16.43 24.06 10.56
C PHE A 193 -16.96 23.09 11.63
N GLU A 194 -18.27 22.89 11.65
CA GLU A 194 -19.02 22.11 12.63
C GLU A 194 -19.90 21.06 11.94
N GLY A 195 -20.67 20.30 12.72
CA GLY A 195 -21.68 19.39 12.20
C GLY A 195 -21.16 18.19 11.42
N MET A 196 -19.96 17.69 11.77
CA MET A 196 -19.31 16.57 11.08
C MET A 196 -20.25 15.39 10.87
N LYS A 197 -20.41 14.97 9.62
CA LYS A 197 -21.04 13.70 9.24
C LYS A 197 -20.15 12.93 8.30
N THR A 198 -20.28 11.62 8.35
CA THR A 198 -19.52 10.67 7.55
C THR A 198 -20.49 9.79 6.79
N PHE A 199 -20.22 9.60 5.50
CA PHE A 199 -21.04 8.83 4.60
C PHE A 199 -20.18 7.79 3.88
N ASP A 200 -20.69 6.55 3.80
CA ASP A 200 -20.14 5.55 2.90
C ASP A 200 -20.71 5.79 1.50
N ILE A 201 -19.83 6.12 0.55
CA ILE A 201 -20.18 6.39 -0.84
C ILE A 201 -19.43 5.45 -1.80
N THR A 202 -19.02 4.29 -1.31
CA THR A 202 -18.20 3.30 -2.04
C THR A 202 -18.79 2.96 -3.40
N ASP A 203 -20.11 2.75 -3.49
CA ASP A 203 -20.76 2.41 -4.75
C ASP A 203 -20.72 3.55 -5.77
N PHE A 204 -20.84 4.80 -5.33
CA PHE A 204 -20.71 5.97 -6.22
C PHE A 204 -19.28 6.15 -6.72
N ALA A 205 -18.28 5.84 -5.89
CA ALA A 205 -16.87 6.03 -6.24
C ALA A 205 -16.37 5.05 -7.32
N LYS A 206 -17.05 3.93 -7.56
CA LYS A 206 -16.67 2.94 -8.59
C LYS A 206 -16.62 3.50 -10.02
N THR A 207 -17.30 4.62 -10.29
CA THR A 207 -17.31 5.28 -11.60
C THR A 207 -16.03 6.08 -11.88
N GLY A 208 -15.20 6.35 -10.87
CA GLY A 208 -13.99 7.16 -10.98
C GLY A 208 -14.22 8.67 -11.03
N SER A 209 -15.48 9.11 -10.89
CA SER A 209 -15.85 10.50 -10.74
C SER A 209 -17.09 10.64 -9.87
N ILE A 210 -17.06 11.61 -8.96
CA ILE A 210 -18.19 11.94 -8.10
C ILE A 210 -18.41 13.45 -8.08
N THR A 211 -19.67 13.86 -8.17
CA THR A 211 -20.11 15.23 -7.94
C THR A 211 -20.92 15.26 -6.66
N ILE A 212 -20.53 16.12 -5.73
CA ILE A 212 -21.17 16.27 -4.43
C ILE A 212 -21.83 17.64 -4.39
N LEU A 213 -23.10 17.68 -4.01
CA LEU A 213 -23.87 18.90 -3.85
C LEU A 213 -24.32 19.04 -2.39
N ALA A 214 -24.03 20.18 -1.80
CA ALA A 214 -24.61 20.60 -0.52
C ALA A 214 -25.73 21.61 -0.79
N LYS A 215 -26.91 21.37 -0.21
CA LYS A 215 -28.08 22.24 -0.35
C LYS A 215 -28.59 22.67 1.02
N ALA A 216 -28.77 23.97 1.19
CA ALA A 216 -29.36 24.53 2.39
C ALA A 216 -30.87 24.26 2.47
N SER A 217 -31.35 23.99 3.68
CA SER A 217 -32.77 23.94 3.97
C SER A 217 -33.41 25.33 3.84
N CYS A 218 -34.59 25.37 3.23
CA CYS A 218 -35.47 26.53 3.25
C CYS A 218 -36.91 26.07 3.02
N PRO A 219 -37.57 25.48 4.03
CA PRO A 219 -38.88 24.85 3.86
C PRO A 219 -40.00 25.84 3.51
N ASN A 220 -39.86 27.10 3.92
CA ASN A 220 -40.79 28.16 3.56
C ASN A 220 -40.02 29.43 3.16
N PRO A 221 -39.81 29.65 1.85
CA PRO A 221 -39.06 30.82 1.36
C PRO A 221 -39.65 32.16 1.80
N ASN A 222 -40.95 32.20 2.13
CA ASN A 222 -41.68 33.41 2.50
C ASN A 222 -41.70 33.66 4.02
N LYS A 223 -41.12 32.77 4.83
CA LYS A 223 -40.89 32.98 6.27
C LYS A 223 -39.40 33.02 6.52
N GLU A 224 -38.89 34.22 6.77
CA GLU A 224 -37.45 34.49 6.77
C GLU A 224 -36.67 33.59 7.75
N SER A 225 -37.20 33.37 8.96
CA SER A 225 -36.49 32.73 10.09
C SER A 225 -36.38 31.19 10.09
N ARG A 226 -36.53 30.50 8.94
CA ARG A 226 -36.43 29.02 8.87
C ARG A 226 -35.61 28.55 7.67
N CYS A 227 -34.73 29.40 7.17
CA CYS A 227 -33.86 29.10 6.04
C CYS A 227 -32.44 29.41 6.46
N VAL A 228 -31.47 28.71 5.87
CA VAL A 228 -30.07 29.13 5.96
C VAL A 228 -29.93 30.42 5.17
N ASP A 229 -29.82 31.53 5.88
CA ASP A 229 -29.82 32.90 5.36
C ASP A 229 -28.41 33.46 5.17
N VAL A 230 -28.34 34.52 4.37
CA VAL A 230 -27.08 35.22 4.06
C VAL A 230 -26.78 36.23 5.16
N ILE A 231 -26.41 35.74 6.34
CA ILE A 231 -26.15 36.58 7.53
C ILE A 231 -24.69 36.49 8.01
N CYS A 232 -23.94 35.49 7.54
CA CYS A 232 -22.55 35.28 7.93
C CYS A 232 -21.57 36.05 7.06
N ASP A 233 -20.35 36.27 7.60
CA ASP A 233 -19.25 36.98 6.93
C ASP A 233 -19.72 38.33 6.32
N SER A 234 -20.26 39.22 7.16
CA SER A 234 -20.83 40.51 6.76
C SER A 234 -22.02 40.41 5.79
N ASN A 235 -22.93 39.47 6.04
CA ASN A 235 -24.11 39.20 5.20
C ASN A 235 -23.76 38.86 3.74
N THR A 236 -22.66 38.13 3.52
CA THR A 236 -22.25 37.72 2.17
C THR A 236 -22.38 36.23 1.93
N ILE A 237 -22.42 35.44 3.01
CA ILE A 237 -22.39 33.97 2.95
C ILE A 237 -23.60 33.43 3.70
N SER A 238 -24.25 32.44 3.05
CA SER A 238 -25.27 31.62 3.68
C SER A 238 -24.62 30.46 4.44
N PHE A 239 -23.84 29.65 3.72
CA PHE A 239 -23.03 28.61 4.32
C PHE A 239 -21.76 28.34 3.52
N LYS A 240 -20.78 27.72 4.17
CA LYS A 240 -19.66 27.03 3.54
C LYS A 240 -19.67 25.56 3.96
N ALA A 241 -19.37 24.68 3.02
CA ALA A 241 -19.23 23.25 3.27
C ALA A 241 -17.82 22.80 2.86
N ARG A 242 -17.22 21.97 3.70
CA ARG A 242 -15.92 21.33 3.47
C ARG A 242 -16.14 19.83 3.31
N PHE A 243 -15.51 19.26 2.29
CA PHE A 243 -15.59 17.86 1.92
C PHE A 243 -14.20 17.24 2.02
N GLU A 244 -14.10 16.15 2.77
CA GLU A 244 -12.93 15.30 2.87
C GLU A 244 -13.32 13.91 2.35
N LEU A 245 -12.80 13.56 1.18
CA LEU A 245 -13.04 12.28 0.54
C LEU A 245 -11.83 11.37 0.76
N SER A 246 -12.02 10.26 1.45
CA SER A 246 -11.02 9.21 1.62
C SER A 246 -11.34 8.03 0.70
N ILE A 247 -10.52 7.82 -0.34
CA ILE A 247 -10.62 6.65 -1.23
C ILE A 247 -9.60 5.61 -0.81
N THR A 248 -10.06 4.41 -0.49
CA THR A 248 -9.20 3.23 -0.34
C THR A 248 -9.38 2.32 -1.53
N GLN A 249 -8.27 2.02 -2.21
CA GLN A 249 -8.26 1.20 -3.42
C GLN A 249 -7.12 0.18 -3.40
N GLU A 250 -7.35 -0.95 -4.04
CA GLU A 250 -6.33 -1.95 -4.32
C GLU A 250 -5.73 -1.69 -5.69
N VAL A 251 -4.43 -1.41 -5.72
CA VAL A 251 -3.67 -1.13 -6.94
C VAL A 251 -2.75 -2.30 -7.23
N GLN A 252 -2.83 -2.84 -8.45
CA GLN A 252 -1.93 -3.88 -8.92
C GLN A 252 -0.49 -3.35 -8.98
N THR A 253 0.43 -4.03 -8.30
CA THR A 253 1.86 -3.67 -8.23
C THR A 253 2.74 -4.91 -8.30
N THR A 254 4.03 -4.76 -8.02
CA THR A 254 4.98 -5.86 -7.92
C THR A 254 5.29 -6.29 -6.50
N GLU A 255 4.45 -5.88 -5.55
CA GLU A 255 4.57 -6.26 -4.16
C GLU A 255 3.58 -7.39 -3.88
N LEU A 256 4.09 -8.52 -3.42
CA LEU A 256 3.25 -9.59 -2.89
C LEU A 256 3.08 -9.35 -1.38
N LYS A 257 1.84 -9.33 -0.92
CA LYS A 257 1.49 -9.02 0.46
C LYS A 257 0.65 -10.11 1.10
N LYS A 258 0.68 -10.11 2.43
CA LYS A 258 -0.17 -10.93 3.31
C LYS A 258 -1.04 -10.00 4.13
N GLY A 259 -2.36 -10.19 4.09
CA GLY A 259 -3.35 -9.61 4.99
C GLY A 259 -3.80 -10.64 6.02
N ILE A 260 -3.98 -10.20 7.27
CA ILE A 260 -4.49 -11.03 8.37
C ILE A 260 -5.60 -10.28 9.09
N ILE A 261 -6.73 -10.96 9.34
CA ILE A 261 -7.80 -10.48 10.19
C ILE A 261 -8.07 -11.53 11.28
N LYS A 262 -8.03 -11.11 12.54
CA LYS A 262 -8.44 -11.94 13.68
C LYS A 262 -9.96 -11.86 13.86
N ALA A 263 -10.58 -12.97 14.23
CA ALA A 263 -12.01 -12.99 14.54
C ALA A 263 -12.33 -12.12 15.77
N VAL A 264 -13.43 -11.38 15.72
CA VAL A 264 -13.91 -10.54 16.82
C VAL A 264 -15.43 -10.67 17.01
N GLY A 265 -15.88 -10.46 18.25
CA GLY A 265 -17.30 -10.47 18.62
C GLY A 265 -17.87 -11.87 18.91
N ASP A 266 -19.09 -11.87 19.43
CA ASP A 266 -19.93 -13.06 19.67
C ASP A 266 -21.34 -12.77 19.09
N PRO A 267 -21.72 -13.30 17.90
CA PRO A 267 -20.98 -14.27 17.09
C PRO A 267 -19.70 -13.71 16.45
N PRO A 268 -18.71 -14.57 16.16
CA PRO A 268 -17.43 -14.15 15.58
C PRO A 268 -17.59 -13.62 14.15
N THR A 269 -16.86 -12.56 13.85
CA THR A 269 -16.81 -11.89 12.54
C THR A 269 -15.38 -11.50 12.17
N TYR A 270 -15.12 -11.25 10.88
CA TYR A 270 -13.82 -10.81 10.35
C TYR A 270 -13.95 -9.43 9.66
N PRO A 271 -13.89 -8.31 10.40
CA PRO A 271 -14.06 -6.98 9.83
C PRO A 271 -12.90 -6.63 8.89
N LEU A 272 -13.21 -6.30 7.63
CA LEU A 272 -12.20 -6.00 6.60
C LEU A 272 -11.38 -4.73 6.90
N ASP A 273 -11.94 -3.80 7.65
CA ASP A 273 -11.27 -2.59 8.15
C ASP A 273 -10.17 -2.89 9.19
N GLN A 274 -10.13 -4.11 9.74
CA GLN A 274 -9.11 -4.56 10.70
C GLN A 274 -7.99 -5.39 10.04
N GLU A 275 -7.93 -5.45 8.71
CA GLU A 275 -6.90 -6.19 7.98
C GLU A 275 -5.51 -5.61 8.23
N ARG A 276 -4.62 -6.44 8.80
CA ARG A 276 -3.20 -6.10 8.98
C ARG A 276 -2.40 -6.63 7.80
N VAL A 277 -1.87 -5.72 6.99
CA VAL A 277 -1.11 -6.06 5.78
C VAL A 277 0.40 -5.98 6.02
N SER A 278 1.13 -7.02 5.63
CA SER A 278 2.59 -7.09 5.65
C SER A 278 3.15 -7.41 4.25
N LEU A 279 4.28 -6.80 3.90
CA LEU A 279 5.02 -7.12 2.68
C LEU A 279 5.70 -8.49 2.82
N ILE A 280 5.58 -9.33 1.80
CA ILE A 280 6.29 -10.62 1.71
C ILE A 280 7.56 -10.46 0.89
N THR A 281 7.41 -9.94 -0.33
CA THR A 281 8.51 -9.72 -1.25
C THR A 281 8.11 -8.64 -2.25
N SER A 282 9.11 -7.90 -2.70
CA SER A 282 9.00 -6.96 -3.81
C SER A 282 9.39 -7.61 -5.13
N TYR A 283 9.22 -6.87 -6.23
CA TYR A 283 9.68 -7.23 -7.57
C TYR A 283 9.04 -8.50 -8.16
N VAL A 284 7.82 -8.82 -7.74
CA VAL A 284 7.02 -9.90 -8.34
C VAL A 284 6.48 -9.44 -9.70
N ARG A 285 6.85 -10.14 -10.76
CA ARG A 285 6.56 -9.81 -12.17
C ARG A 285 5.77 -10.92 -12.85
N ASN A 286 4.85 -11.54 -12.12
CA ASN A 286 3.99 -12.61 -12.63
C ASN A 286 3.09 -12.11 -13.78
N SER A 287 3.45 -12.50 -15.00
CA SER A 287 2.51 -12.58 -16.12
C SER A 287 1.61 -13.82 -16.01
N PRO A 288 2.13 -15.04 -15.71
CA PRO A 288 1.31 -16.19 -15.34
C PRO A 288 0.63 -16.02 -13.97
N PRO A 289 -0.44 -16.79 -13.67
CA PRO A 289 -1.03 -16.85 -12.34
C PRO A 289 0.00 -17.15 -11.24
N ILE A 290 -0.17 -16.51 -10.08
CA ILE A 290 0.55 -16.87 -8.86
C ILE A 290 -0.04 -18.15 -8.29
N PHE A 291 -1.36 -18.28 -8.34
CA PHE A 291 -2.07 -19.43 -7.81
C PHE A 291 -2.73 -20.21 -8.95
N GLU A 292 -2.42 -21.51 -9.03
CA GLU A 292 -3.11 -22.44 -9.92
C GLU A 292 -3.69 -23.60 -9.13
N TYR A 293 -4.90 -24.01 -9.49
CA TYR A 293 -5.73 -24.92 -8.72
C TYR A 293 -5.89 -26.24 -9.46
N PHE A 294 -5.78 -27.36 -8.74
CA PHE A 294 -5.87 -28.69 -9.30
C PHE A 294 -6.76 -29.60 -8.46
N ASP A 295 -7.55 -30.43 -9.13
CA ASP A 295 -8.37 -31.45 -8.51
C ASP A 295 -7.53 -32.64 -7.99
N GLN A 296 -8.18 -33.64 -7.40
CA GLN A 296 -7.54 -34.86 -6.90
C GLN A 296 -6.83 -35.70 -7.97
N ASN A 297 -7.22 -35.55 -9.24
CA ASN A 297 -6.65 -36.27 -10.37
C ASN A 297 -5.51 -35.49 -11.05
N GLY A 298 -5.22 -34.27 -10.58
CA GLY A 298 -4.22 -33.37 -11.16
C GLY A 298 -4.73 -32.55 -12.35
N ASN A 299 -6.04 -32.51 -12.60
CA ASN A 299 -6.61 -31.65 -13.64
C ASN A 299 -6.68 -30.20 -13.14
N LYS A 300 -6.25 -29.26 -13.99
CA LYS A 300 -6.33 -27.83 -13.67
C LYS A 300 -7.79 -27.38 -13.63
N ILE A 301 -8.17 -26.73 -12.54
CA ILE A 301 -9.49 -26.14 -12.33
C ILE A 301 -9.43 -24.68 -12.74
N ILE A 302 -10.15 -24.31 -13.80
CA ILE A 302 -10.21 -22.94 -14.29
C ILE A 302 -11.48 -22.25 -13.80
N ASP A 303 -12.58 -23.00 -13.70
CA ASP A 303 -13.92 -22.47 -13.43
C ASP A 303 -14.14 -22.07 -11.97
N TYR A 304 -14.86 -20.97 -11.78
CA TYR A 304 -15.36 -20.54 -10.48
C TYR A 304 -16.86 -20.89 -10.39
N PRO A 305 -17.37 -21.48 -9.30
CA PRO A 305 -16.76 -21.63 -7.97
C PRO A 305 -16.02 -22.97 -7.73
N ALA A 306 -15.80 -23.80 -8.76
CA ALA A 306 -15.16 -25.12 -8.60
C ALA A 306 -13.81 -25.05 -7.88
N ARG A 307 -13.03 -23.98 -8.09
CA ARG A 307 -11.77 -23.71 -7.37
C ARG A 307 -11.90 -23.69 -5.84
N LEU A 308 -13.06 -23.36 -5.28
CA LEU A 308 -13.25 -23.32 -3.83
C LEU A 308 -13.46 -24.71 -3.23
N LYS A 309 -14.13 -25.60 -3.98
CA LYS A 309 -14.60 -26.90 -3.47
C LYS A 309 -13.71 -28.06 -3.90
N ASP A 310 -13.28 -28.04 -5.15
CA ASP A 310 -12.67 -29.21 -5.80
C ASP A 310 -11.13 -29.17 -5.72
N THR A 311 -10.54 -28.04 -5.33
CA THR A 311 -9.09 -27.89 -5.17
C THR A 311 -8.55 -28.83 -4.10
N LYS A 312 -7.65 -29.74 -4.48
CA LYS A 312 -6.89 -30.59 -3.56
C LYS A 312 -5.40 -30.25 -3.55
N VAL A 313 -4.89 -29.79 -4.69
CA VAL A 313 -3.51 -29.34 -4.85
C VAL A 313 -3.54 -27.91 -5.39
N MET A 314 -2.70 -27.05 -4.86
CA MET A 314 -2.45 -25.72 -5.40
C MET A 314 -0.98 -25.56 -5.74
N LYS A 315 -0.70 -25.01 -6.92
CA LYS A 315 0.64 -24.55 -7.31
C LYS A 315 0.75 -23.07 -6.98
N VAL A 316 1.80 -22.73 -6.25
CA VAL A 316 2.23 -21.34 -6.02
C VAL A 316 3.43 -21.08 -6.91
N PHE A 317 3.33 -20.09 -7.81
CA PHE A 317 4.35 -19.76 -8.79
C PHE A 317 4.71 -18.26 -8.70
N LEU A 318 5.96 -17.93 -8.36
CA LEU A 318 6.44 -16.55 -8.34
C LEU A 318 7.55 -16.33 -9.37
N VAL A 319 7.47 -15.20 -10.07
CA VAL A 319 8.51 -14.71 -10.97
C VAL A 319 9.09 -13.44 -10.37
N ILE A 320 10.35 -13.46 -9.98
CA ILE A 320 11.05 -12.34 -9.34
C ILE A 320 12.05 -11.72 -10.32
N ASN A 321 11.91 -10.42 -10.55
CA ASN A 321 12.84 -9.66 -11.39
C ASN A 321 12.89 -8.18 -10.97
N VAL A 322 14.04 -7.76 -10.44
CA VAL A 322 14.27 -6.39 -9.98
C VAL A 322 14.30 -5.40 -11.15
N ASP A 323 15.00 -5.70 -12.24
CA ASP A 323 15.06 -4.88 -13.46
C ASP A 323 15.00 -5.77 -14.72
N PRO A 324 13.84 -5.83 -15.40
CA PRO A 324 13.68 -6.59 -16.64
C PRO A 324 14.64 -6.19 -17.78
N ASN A 325 15.22 -5.00 -17.72
CA ASN A 325 16.13 -4.49 -18.75
C ASN A 325 17.60 -4.83 -18.47
N ARG A 326 17.89 -5.54 -17.37
CA ARG A 326 19.25 -5.91 -16.97
C ARG A 326 19.33 -7.37 -16.53
N PRO A 327 20.31 -8.15 -17.02
CA PRO A 327 20.62 -9.47 -16.46
C PRO A 327 20.96 -9.39 -14.96
N PRO A 328 20.72 -10.46 -14.16
CA PRO A 328 20.26 -11.78 -14.58
C PRO A 328 18.79 -11.82 -15.02
N THR A 329 18.43 -12.89 -15.75
CA THR A 329 17.05 -13.14 -16.19
C THR A 329 16.12 -13.41 -15.01
N GLU A 330 14.81 -13.44 -15.28
CA GLU A 330 13.77 -13.75 -14.31
C GLU A 330 14.10 -14.99 -13.46
N PHE A 331 13.91 -14.86 -12.15
CA PHE A 331 14.03 -15.98 -11.22
C PHE A 331 12.64 -16.56 -10.94
N GLN A 332 12.47 -17.85 -11.19
CA GLN A 332 11.18 -18.53 -11.02
C GLN A 332 11.22 -19.43 -9.78
N LEU A 333 10.21 -19.27 -8.93
CA LEU A 333 9.96 -20.09 -7.76
C LEU A 333 8.65 -20.83 -7.96
N GLU A 334 8.64 -22.13 -7.70
CA GLU A 334 7.43 -22.92 -7.70
C GLU A 334 7.35 -23.82 -6.46
N SER A 335 6.14 -23.96 -5.93
CA SER A 335 5.85 -24.86 -4.82
C SER A 335 4.46 -25.44 -4.98
N PHE A 336 4.27 -26.67 -4.51
CA PHE A 336 2.99 -27.35 -4.50
C PHE A 336 2.51 -27.56 -3.07
N VAL A 337 1.25 -27.23 -2.82
CA VAL A 337 0.60 -27.42 -1.53
C VAL A 337 -0.60 -28.35 -1.68
N GLN A 338 -0.68 -29.35 -0.81
CA GLN A 338 -1.86 -30.19 -0.63
C GLN A 338 -2.66 -29.65 0.54
N LEU A 339 -3.94 -29.38 0.34
CA LEU A 339 -4.82 -28.90 1.41
C LEU A 339 -5.27 -30.08 2.27
N ARG A 340 -5.01 -30.02 3.59
CA ARG A 340 -5.21 -31.16 4.50
C ARG A 340 -6.69 -31.44 4.81
N ASN A 341 -7.50 -30.38 4.91
CA ASN A 341 -8.87 -30.46 5.41
C ASN A 341 -9.94 -30.61 4.30
N LEU A 342 -9.54 -30.74 3.03
CA LEU A 342 -10.45 -31.03 1.92
C LEU A 342 -10.38 -32.49 1.48
N LYS A 343 -9.91 -33.41 2.32
CA LYS A 343 -9.99 -34.85 2.03
C LYS A 343 -11.35 -35.36 2.48
N GLU A 344 -12.30 -35.38 1.55
CA GLU A 344 -13.45 -36.30 1.60
C GLU A 344 -13.18 -37.43 0.60
#